data_AF-A0AAD9XPJ8-F1
#
_entry.id   AF-A0AAD9XPJ8-F1
#
_cell.length_a   1.000
_cell.length_b   1.000
_cell.length_c   1.000
_cell.angle_alpha   90.00
_cell.angle_beta   90.00
_cell.angle_gamma   90.00
#
_symmetry.space_group_name_H-M   'P 1'
#
loop_
_entity.id
_entity.type
_entity.pdbx_description
1 polymer ?
#
loop_
_entity_poly.entity_id
_entity_poly.type
_entity_poly.pdbx_seq_one_letter_code
_entity_poly.pdbx_strand_id
1 'polypeptide(L)'
;MRNFKKIIDLAKVIDLRMMRMSFTWCYNRVADSWARLDRFLYDPMLLSWFPNLVQKGLSRSLSDHNPVSIGEQVVDWCPKPFPFLNSWLEDKDLLVGVSKSWKQSGGGGSSRKRLFFKMKAVKDHMKKWLKHRKNVGDNLKILETELVTIEEKAVVQGWTLALREERSSCLAKLWKQIRLDEQKWKQISKVKWLKEGDRNSRYFHTLSNLRKKINFIGELSIGGRVCCAPAQVKEGVHSFFKEHFKRRNIHRPQMPWLV
;
A
#
# COMPACT_ATOMS: atom_id res chain seq x y z
N MET A 1 -19.67 -24.41 -6.15
CA MET A 1 -18.86 -23.28 -5.62
C MET A 1 -17.63 -23.71 -4.81
N ARG A 2 -17.73 -24.59 -3.79
CA ARG A 2 -16.56 -25.01 -2.98
C ARG A 2 -15.44 -25.68 -3.79
N ASN A 3 -15.77 -26.56 -4.73
CA ASN A 3 -14.79 -27.23 -5.60
C ASN A 3 -14.09 -26.24 -6.55
N PHE A 4 -14.83 -25.29 -7.12
CA PHE A 4 -14.23 -24.24 -7.96
C PHE A 4 -13.24 -23.37 -7.18
N LYS A 5 -13.56 -22.99 -5.94
CA LYS A 5 -12.64 -22.27 -5.07
C LYS A 5 -11.38 -23.09 -4.76
N LYS A 6 -11.52 -24.40 -4.49
CA LYS A 6 -10.37 -25.30 -4.33
C LYS A 6 -9.48 -25.33 -5.58
N ILE A 7 -10.07 -25.39 -6.77
CA ILE A 7 -9.31 -25.35 -8.04
C ILE A 7 -8.54 -24.04 -8.18
N ILE A 8 -9.18 -22.90 -7.90
CA ILE A 8 -8.50 -21.58 -7.89
C ILE A 8 -7.32 -21.58 -6.90
N ASP A 9 -7.55 -22.05 -5.68
CA ASP A 9 -6.53 -22.10 -4.62
C ASP A 9 -5.38 -23.07 -4.95
N LEU A 10 -5.66 -24.17 -5.67
CA LEU A 10 -4.67 -25.14 -6.15
C LEU A 10 -3.87 -24.59 -7.32
N ALA A 11 -4.54 -23.98 -8.30
CA ALA A 11 -3.92 -23.37 -9.47
C ALA A 11 -3.16 -22.07 -9.15
N LYS A 12 -3.27 -21.55 -7.91
CA LYS A 12 -2.63 -20.31 -7.44
C LYS A 12 -2.99 -19.08 -8.27
N VAL A 13 -4.16 -19.12 -8.92
CA VAL A 13 -4.69 -17.98 -9.67
C VAL A 13 -5.56 -17.10 -8.78
N ILE A 14 -5.74 -15.86 -9.18
CA ILE A 14 -6.57 -14.87 -8.47
C ILE A 14 -7.79 -14.50 -9.30
N ASP A 15 -8.91 -14.28 -8.61
CA ASP A 15 -10.13 -13.69 -9.17
C ASP A 15 -10.22 -12.24 -8.70
N LEU A 16 -10.05 -11.29 -9.62
CA LEU A 16 -10.20 -9.87 -9.30
C LEU A 16 -11.67 -9.50 -9.14
N ARG A 17 -11.93 -8.47 -8.33
CA ARG A 17 -13.27 -7.91 -8.20
C ARG A 17 -13.72 -7.35 -9.56
N MET A 18 -14.92 -7.73 -9.97
CA MET A 18 -15.56 -7.15 -11.16
C MET A 18 -16.14 -5.79 -10.79
N MET A 19 -15.85 -4.77 -11.61
CA MET A 19 -16.43 -3.43 -11.48
C MET A 19 -17.58 -3.24 -12.46
N ARG A 20 -18.42 -2.24 -12.19
CA ARG A 20 -19.66 -1.81 -12.89
C ARG A 20 -20.82 -2.77 -12.73
N MET A 21 -20.61 -4.06 -12.97
CA MET A 21 -21.63 -5.09 -12.84
C MET A 21 -21.09 -6.23 -12.00
N SER A 22 -21.85 -6.66 -10.99
CA SER A 22 -21.44 -7.75 -10.11
C SER A 22 -21.81 -9.13 -10.63
N PHE A 23 -22.74 -9.17 -11.61
CA PHE A 23 -23.27 -10.39 -12.22
C PHE A 23 -23.01 -10.37 -13.72
N THR A 24 -22.69 -11.54 -14.26
CA THR A 24 -22.43 -11.73 -15.69
C THR A 24 -23.47 -12.56 -16.38
N TRP A 25 -24.39 -13.15 -15.64
CA TRP A 25 -25.51 -13.91 -16.17
C TRP A 25 -26.77 -13.57 -15.38
N CYS A 26 -27.91 -13.53 -16.05
CA CYS A 26 -29.19 -13.61 -15.36
C CYS A 26 -30.20 -14.45 -16.14
N TYR A 27 -31.14 -15.03 -15.42
CA TYR A 27 -32.25 -15.73 -16.02
C TYR A 27 -33.32 -14.71 -16.45
N ASN A 28 -33.60 -14.60 -17.75
CA ASN A 28 -34.55 -13.63 -18.30
C ASN A 28 -36.04 -14.05 -18.13
N ARG A 29 -36.40 -14.79 -17.07
CA ARG A 29 -37.81 -15.17 -16.78
C ARG A 29 -38.21 -14.76 -15.36
N VAL A 30 -39.43 -15.14 -14.95
CA VAL A 30 -40.19 -14.76 -13.73
C VAL A 30 -39.40 -14.78 -12.40
N ALA A 31 -38.29 -15.51 -12.31
CA ALA A 31 -37.42 -15.49 -11.14
C ALA A 31 -36.14 -14.71 -11.44
N ASP A 32 -35.90 -13.63 -10.67
CA ASP A 32 -34.67 -12.83 -10.67
C ASP A 32 -33.46 -13.63 -10.17
N SER A 33 -32.98 -14.56 -10.99
CA SER A 33 -31.77 -15.32 -10.72
C SER A 33 -30.58 -14.67 -11.42
N TRP A 34 -29.64 -14.17 -10.63
CA TRP A 34 -28.44 -13.49 -11.12
C TRP A 34 -27.19 -14.22 -10.62
N ALA A 35 -26.23 -14.45 -11.51
CA ALA A 35 -25.00 -15.13 -11.18
C ALA A 35 -23.80 -14.46 -11.85
N ARG A 36 -22.63 -14.59 -11.23
CA ARG A 36 -21.35 -14.31 -11.89
C ARG A 36 -20.79 -15.63 -12.37
N LEU A 37 -20.92 -15.93 -13.66
CA LEU A 37 -20.38 -17.14 -14.27
C LEU A 37 -19.06 -16.82 -14.97
N ASP A 38 -19.08 -15.80 -15.82
CA ASP A 38 -17.93 -15.31 -16.57
C ASP A 38 -16.98 -14.45 -15.72
N ARG A 39 -15.69 -14.77 -15.77
CA ARG A 39 -14.59 -14.02 -15.12
C ARG A 39 -13.26 -14.48 -15.69
N PHE A 40 -12.27 -13.60 -15.62
CA PHE A 40 -10.88 -13.98 -15.86
C PHE A 40 -10.22 -14.38 -14.54
N LEU A 41 -9.39 -15.41 -14.62
CA LEU A 41 -8.50 -15.84 -13.54
C LEU A 41 -7.07 -15.51 -13.95
N TYR A 42 -6.29 -14.99 -13.02
CA TYR A 42 -4.96 -14.44 -13.33
C TYR A 42 -3.87 -15.16 -12.56
N ASP A 43 -2.71 -15.32 -13.20
CA ASP A 43 -1.48 -15.48 -12.45
C ASP A 43 -1.20 -14.19 -11.65
N PRO A 44 -0.96 -14.24 -10.34
CA PRO A 44 -0.58 -13.07 -9.54
C PRO A 44 0.59 -12.26 -10.12
N MET A 45 1.54 -12.91 -10.80
CA MET A 45 2.69 -12.28 -11.45
C MET A 45 2.29 -11.31 -12.55
N LEU A 46 1.12 -11.48 -13.17
CA LEU A 46 0.58 -10.56 -14.16
C LEU A 46 0.45 -9.13 -13.60
N LEU A 47 0.17 -9.00 -12.30
CA LEU A 47 0.06 -7.70 -11.61
C LEU A 47 1.41 -6.99 -11.43
N SER A 48 2.53 -7.64 -11.72
CA SER A 48 3.84 -6.98 -11.78
C SER A 48 4.04 -6.22 -13.10
N TRP A 49 3.47 -6.72 -14.19
CA TRP A 49 3.51 -6.08 -15.52
C TRP A 49 2.36 -5.11 -15.73
N PHE A 50 1.16 -5.46 -15.25
CA PHE A 50 -0.05 -4.64 -15.38
C PHE A 50 -0.57 -4.24 -13.99
N PRO A 51 0.13 -3.33 -13.29
CA PRO A 51 -0.24 -2.92 -11.94
C PRO A 51 -1.57 -2.17 -11.90
N ASN A 52 -2.09 -1.70 -13.05
CA ASN A 52 -3.38 -1.01 -13.16
C ASN A 52 -4.46 -1.87 -13.82
N LEU A 53 -4.26 -3.19 -13.91
CA LEU A 53 -5.24 -4.13 -14.44
C LEU A 53 -6.58 -4.08 -13.69
N VAL A 54 -7.66 -4.09 -14.45
CA VAL A 54 -9.04 -4.01 -13.98
C VAL A 54 -9.92 -4.91 -14.85
N GLN A 55 -10.91 -5.54 -14.22
CA GLN A 55 -11.95 -6.30 -14.89
C GLN A 55 -13.31 -5.61 -14.72
N LYS A 56 -14.06 -5.43 -15.82
CA LYS A 56 -15.36 -4.76 -15.82
C LYS A 56 -16.41 -5.61 -16.50
N GLY A 57 -17.62 -5.62 -15.95
CA GLY A 57 -18.81 -6.04 -16.70
C GLY A 57 -19.25 -4.93 -17.64
N LEU A 58 -19.60 -5.30 -18.87
CA LEU A 58 -20.19 -4.43 -19.87
C LEU A 58 -21.70 -4.68 -19.95
N SER A 59 -22.45 -3.67 -20.37
CA SER A 59 -23.88 -3.82 -20.58
C SER A 59 -24.15 -4.82 -21.69
N ARG A 60 -25.01 -5.80 -21.42
CA ARG A 60 -25.60 -6.68 -22.44
C ARG A 60 -26.70 -5.97 -23.23
N SER A 61 -26.97 -6.47 -24.43
CA SER A 61 -28.16 -6.14 -25.22
C SER A 61 -29.27 -7.17 -24.97
N LEU A 62 -29.32 -8.23 -25.78
CA LEU A 62 -30.37 -9.27 -25.74
C LEU A 62 -29.91 -10.60 -25.10
N SER A 63 -28.59 -10.76 -24.90
CA SER A 63 -28.04 -11.95 -24.26
C SER A 63 -28.47 -12.05 -22.79
N ASP A 64 -28.53 -13.25 -22.25
CA ASP A 64 -28.59 -13.50 -20.83
C ASP A 64 -27.23 -13.29 -20.14
N HIS A 65 -26.14 -13.22 -20.92
CA HIS A 65 -24.78 -12.90 -20.46
C HIS A 65 -24.36 -11.43 -20.68
N ASN A 66 -23.59 -10.88 -19.74
CA ASN A 66 -22.86 -9.63 -19.87
C ASN A 66 -21.43 -9.90 -20.35
N PRO A 67 -20.95 -9.22 -21.40
CA PRO A 67 -19.54 -9.28 -21.79
C PRO A 67 -18.64 -8.79 -20.65
N VAL A 68 -17.49 -9.44 -20.45
CA VAL A 68 -16.49 -9.02 -19.48
C VAL A 68 -15.29 -8.46 -20.22
N SER A 69 -14.88 -7.24 -19.88
CA SER A 69 -13.68 -6.62 -20.42
C SER A 69 -12.57 -6.58 -19.38
N ILE A 70 -11.35 -6.67 -19.88
CA ILE A 70 -10.12 -6.53 -19.12
C ILE A 70 -9.26 -5.45 -19.75
N GLY A 71 -8.63 -4.63 -18.93
CA GLY A 71 -7.67 -3.63 -19.39
C GLY A 71 -7.03 -2.89 -18.25
N GLU A 72 -6.00 -2.10 -18.55
CA GLU A 72 -5.46 -1.17 -17.57
C GLU A 72 -6.28 0.09 -17.51
N GLN A 73 -6.52 0.56 -16.29
CA GLN A 73 -7.16 1.84 -16.07
C GLN A 73 -6.31 2.68 -15.13
N VAL A 74 -5.67 3.71 -15.68
CA VAL A 74 -4.98 4.73 -14.89
C VAL A 74 -5.98 5.80 -14.52
N VAL A 75 -6.22 5.95 -13.23
CA VAL A 75 -7.14 6.94 -12.69
C VAL A 75 -6.40 7.77 -11.65
N ASP A 76 -6.44 9.10 -11.77
CA ASP A 76 -5.86 9.97 -10.76
C ASP A 76 -6.77 10.05 -9.51
N TRP A 77 -6.38 9.29 -8.49
CA TRP A 77 -7.05 9.27 -7.20
C TRP A 77 -6.58 10.38 -6.24
N CYS A 78 -5.88 11.42 -6.72
CA CYS A 78 -5.21 12.46 -5.93
C CYS A 78 -3.94 11.95 -5.21
N PRO A 79 -3.19 12.81 -4.49
CA PRO A 79 -1.92 12.43 -3.90
C PRO A 79 -2.03 11.19 -3.03
N LYS A 80 -1.13 10.23 -3.28
CA LYS A 80 -1.05 9.00 -2.52
C LYS A 80 -0.91 9.32 -1.02
N PRO A 81 -1.61 8.57 -0.14
CA PRO A 81 -1.41 8.69 1.29
C PRO A 81 0.08 8.55 1.63
N PHE A 82 0.54 9.31 2.62
CA PHE A 82 1.91 9.18 3.13
C PHE A 82 1.97 7.92 4.00
N PRO A 83 2.59 6.81 3.55
CA PRO A 83 2.72 5.63 4.38
C PRO A 83 3.76 5.90 5.47
N PHE A 84 3.60 5.26 6.63
CA PHE A 84 4.63 5.22 7.66
C PHE A 84 5.26 3.82 7.65
N LEU A 85 6.59 3.75 7.65
CA LEU A 85 7.32 2.48 7.78
C LEU A 85 8.02 2.43 9.14
N ASN A 86 7.90 1.30 9.83
CA ASN A 86 8.49 1.11 11.15
C ASN A 86 10.02 1.15 11.09
N SER A 87 10.60 0.71 9.97
CA SER A 87 12.05 0.78 9.72
C SER A 87 12.60 2.21 9.73
N TRP A 88 11.74 3.22 9.59
CA TRP A 88 12.16 4.62 9.72
C TRP A 88 12.50 5.01 11.16
N LEU A 89 11.96 4.30 12.16
CA LEU A 89 12.26 4.55 13.56
C LEU A 89 13.70 4.16 13.95
N GLU A 90 14.41 3.41 13.09
CA GLU A 90 15.82 3.08 13.30
C GLU A 90 16.75 4.26 12.98
N ASP A 91 16.25 5.32 12.33
CA ASP A 91 17.00 6.54 12.02
C ASP A 91 16.86 7.57 13.15
N LYS A 92 17.98 7.82 13.85
CA LYS A 92 18.02 8.76 14.98
C LYS A 92 17.72 10.20 14.56
N ASP A 93 18.14 10.62 13.37
CA ASP A 93 17.96 11.98 12.88
C ASP A 93 16.48 12.28 12.63
N LEU A 94 15.75 11.27 12.14
CA LEU A 94 14.29 11.36 12.03
C LEU A 94 13.64 11.59 13.39
N LEU A 95 14.00 10.81 14.41
CA LEU A 95 13.37 10.90 15.74
C LEU A 95 13.61 12.26 16.41
N VAL A 96 14.83 12.78 16.32
CA VAL A 96 15.19 14.11 16.83
C VAL A 96 14.34 15.18 16.13
N GLY A 97 14.25 15.12 14.81
CA GLY A 97 13.47 16.06 14.02
C GLY A 97 11.96 15.98 14.25
N VAL A 98 11.41 14.78 14.49
CA VAL A 98 10.01 14.57 14.90
C VAL A 98 9.73 15.20 16.26
N SER A 99 10.58 14.95 17.26
CA SER A 99 10.43 15.52 18.61
C SER A 99 10.48 17.05 18.57
N LYS A 100 11.44 17.62 17.83
CA LYS A 100 11.55 19.07 17.61
C LYS A 100 10.29 19.62 16.94
N SER A 101 9.85 19.00 15.85
CA SER A 101 8.66 19.43 15.09
C SER A 101 7.39 19.36 15.95
N TRP A 102 7.26 18.34 16.81
CA TRP A 102 6.14 18.20 17.72
C TRP A 102 6.11 19.26 18.81
N LYS A 103 7.26 19.57 19.43
CA LYS A 103 7.36 20.58 20.49
C LYS A 103 7.12 21.99 19.96
N GLN A 104 7.65 22.30 18.78
CA GLN A 104 7.58 23.63 18.17
C GLN A 104 6.24 23.93 17.47
N SER A 105 5.34 22.94 17.37
CA SER A 105 4.03 23.10 16.72
C SER A 105 2.88 23.11 17.73
N GLY A 106 1.72 23.59 17.29
CA GLY A 106 0.48 23.59 18.09
C GLY A 106 0.21 24.88 18.84
N GLY A 107 0.21 26.01 18.13
CA GLY A 107 -0.14 27.34 18.67
C GLY A 107 -1.58 27.46 19.20
N GLY A 108 -2.06 28.69 19.38
CA GLY A 108 -3.37 28.99 19.98
C GLY A 108 -4.57 28.33 19.28
N GLY A 109 -5.61 28.02 20.07
CA GLY A 109 -6.86 27.45 19.59
C GLY A 109 -7.29 26.19 20.34
N SER A 110 -8.42 25.60 19.91
CA SER A 110 -8.98 24.40 20.55
C SER A 110 -8.02 23.20 20.49
N SER A 111 -8.12 22.30 21.49
CA SER A 111 -7.25 21.10 21.57
C SER A 111 -7.23 20.27 20.28
N ARG A 112 -8.35 20.19 19.57
CA ARG A 112 -8.45 19.53 18.26
C ARG A 112 -7.59 20.21 17.18
N LYS A 113 -7.65 21.54 17.09
CA LYS A 113 -6.83 22.31 16.14
C LYS A 113 -5.34 22.15 16.47
N ARG A 114 -4.97 22.20 17.75
CA ARG A 114 -3.57 22.00 18.18
C ARG A 114 -3.03 20.64 17.75
N LEU A 115 -3.78 19.56 18.02
CA LEU A 115 -3.40 18.21 17.62
C LEU A 115 -3.22 18.09 16.10
N PHE A 116 -4.16 18.64 15.32
CA PHE A 116 -4.07 18.66 13.86
C PHE A 116 -2.77 19.33 13.37
N PHE A 117 -2.44 20.52 13.89
CA PHE A 117 -1.22 21.23 13.49
C PHE A 117 0.04 20.49 13.92
N LYS A 118 0.05 19.85 15.09
CA LYS A 118 1.18 19.02 15.53
C LYS A 118 1.40 17.83 14.58
N MET A 119 0.34 17.10 14.26
CA MET A 119 0.40 15.98 13.30
C MET A 119 0.83 16.43 11.90
N LYS A 120 0.37 17.60 11.45
CA LYS A 120 0.78 18.20 10.17
C LYS A 120 2.27 18.54 10.16
N ALA A 121 2.77 19.19 11.21
CA ALA A 121 4.19 19.56 11.32
C ALA A 121 5.11 18.33 11.30
N VAL A 122 4.76 17.28 12.07
CA VAL A 122 5.49 16.01 12.05
C VAL A 122 5.48 15.38 10.66
N LYS A 123 4.31 15.30 10.01
CA LYS A 123 4.19 14.76 8.64
C LYS A 123 5.05 15.51 7.64
N ASP A 124 5.08 16.84 7.70
CA ASP A 124 5.85 17.67 6.78
C ASP A 124 7.36 17.52 6.99
N HIS A 125 7.81 17.43 8.25
CA HIS A 125 9.20 17.11 8.58
C HIS A 125 9.60 15.74 8.03
N MET A 126 8.80 14.70 8.28
CA MET A 126 9.07 13.34 7.78
C MET A 126 9.15 13.28 6.25
N LYS A 127 8.31 14.04 5.53
CA LYS A 127 8.38 14.14 4.07
C LYS A 127 9.70 14.77 3.60
N LYS A 128 10.18 15.81 4.28
CA LYS A 128 11.47 16.46 3.97
C LYS A 128 12.63 15.50 4.22
N TRP A 129 12.64 14.83 5.38
CA TRP A 129 13.63 13.80 5.71
C TRP A 129 13.63 12.68 4.65
N LEU A 130 12.46 12.17 4.25
CA LEU A 130 12.37 11.11 3.24
C LEU A 130 12.93 11.56 1.88
N LYS A 131 12.70 12.82 1.47
CA LYS A 131 13.27 13.38 0.24
C LYS A 131 14.79 13.46 0.34
N HIS A 132 15.33 13.90 1.47
CA HIS A 132 16.77 13.97 1.71
C HIS A 132 17.40 12.57 1.69
N ARG A 133 16.84 11.60 2.43
CA ARG A 133 17.33 10.23 2.47
C ARG A 133 17.37 9.54 1.10
N LYS A 134 16.37 9.79 0.24
CA LYS A 134 16.38 9.28 -1.14
C LYS A 134 17.52 9.83 -1.98
N ASN A 135 17.93 11.08 -1.74
CA ASN A 135 19.03 11.73 -2.46
C ASN A 135 20.40 11.31 -1.91
N VAL A 136 20.50 11.00 -0.61
CA VAL A 136 21.76 10.59 0.05
C VAL A 136 22.20 9.17 -0.34
N GLY A 137 21.36 8.41 -1.04
CA GLY A 137 21.86 7.31 -1.85
C GLY A 137 22.41 6.13 -1.05
N ASP A 138 21.69 5.64 -0.04
CA ASP A 138 21.86 4.24 0.41
C ASP A 138 21.23 3.29 -0.62
N ASN A 139 21.69 3.42 -1.88
CA ASN A 139 21.31 2.51 -2.94
C ASN A 139 22.09 1.24 -2.69
N LEU A 140 21.38 0.15 -2.45
CA LEU A 140 21.95 -1.17 -2.21
C LEU A 140 23.00 -1.53 -3.28
N LYS A 141 22.76 -1.12 -4.54
CA LYS A 141 23.70 -1.23 -5.65
C LYS A 141 25.03 -0.49 -5.45
N ILE A 142 25.01 0.72 -4.87
CA ILE A 142 26.24 1.49 -4.61
C ILE A 142 27.10 0.76 -3.59
N LEU A 143 26.49 0.29 -2.49
CA LEU A 143 27.19 -0.50 -1.48
C LEU A 143 27.72 -1.83 -2.04
N GLU A 144 26.98 -2.49 -2.93
CA GLU A 144 27.46 -3.68 -3.64
C GLU A 144 28.67 -3.36 -4.53
N THR A 145 28.64 -2.25 -5.28
CA THR A 145 29.79 -1.84 -6.11
C THR A 145 30.99 -1.40 -5.29
N GLU A 146 30.77 -0.72 -4.15
CA GLU A 146 31.84 -0.37 -3.22
C GLU A 146 32.51 -1.62 -2.66
N LEU A 147 31.72 -2.62 -2.26
CA LEU A 147 32.23 -3.90 -1.77
C LEU A 147 33.13 -4.59 -2.81
N VAL A 148 32.67 -4.66 -4.06
CA VAL A 148 33.46 -5.22 -5.17
C VAL A 148 34.75 -4.45 -5.37
N THR A 149 34.70 -3.11 -5.36
CA THR A 149 35.88 -2.26 -5.53
C THR A 149 36.92 -2.49 -4.42
N ILE A 150 36.48 -2.69 -3.17
CA ILE A 150 37.37 -3.01 -2.04
C ILE A 150 38.01 -4.39 -2.24
N GLU A 151 37.25 -5.38 -2.69
CA GLU A 151 37.74 -6.74 -2.93
C GLU A 151 38.73 -6.78 -4.11
N GLU A 152 38.45 -6.07 -5.21
CA GLU A 152 39.37 -5.92 -6.35
C GLU A 152 40.69 -5.25 -5.94
N LYS A 153 40.62 -4.18 -5.16
CA LYS A 153 41.81 -3.53 -4.57
C LYS A 153 42.63 -4.51 -3.75
N ALA A 154 42.00 -5.35 -2.94
CA ALA A 154 42.67 -6.34 -2.10
C ALA A 154 43.32 -7.47 -2.92
N VAL A 155 42.77 -7.82 -4.08
CA VAL A 155 43.38 -8.79 -5.00
C VAL A 155 44.69 -8.25 -5.58
N VAL A 156 44.73 -6.97 -5.96
CA VAL A 156 45.93 -6.35 -6.57
C VAL A 156 47.04 -6.10 -5.56
N GLN A 157 46.72 -5.56 -4.38
CA GLN A 157 47.73 -5.11 -3.41
C GLN A 157 47.90 -6.03 -2.18
N GLY A 158 47.10 -7.10 -2.10
CA GLY A 158 47.01 -7.96 -0.92
C GLY A 158 46.11 -7.39 0.18
N TRP A 159 45.69 -8.25 1.11
CA TRP A 159 44.84 -7.87 2.23
C TRP A 159 45.63 -7.13 3.32
N THR A 160 45.35 -5.83 3.48
CA THR A 160 45.82 -5.03 4.62
C THR A 160 44.77 -4.93 5.72
N LEU A 161 45.17 -4.53 6.94
CA LEU A 161 44.23 -4.31 8.05
C LEU A 161 43.17 -3.25 7.68
N ALA A 162 43.59 -2.14 7.06
CA ALA A 162 42.69 -1.07 6.64
C ALA A 162 41.62 -1.54 5.64
N LEU A 163 41.99 -2.36 4.64
CA LEU A 163 41.02 -2.90 3.67
C LEU A 163 40.02 -3.85 4.34
N ARG A 164 40.47 -4.64 5.34
CA ARG A 164 39.57 -5.53 6.10
C ARG A 164 38.56 -4.73 6.92
N GLU A 165 39.01 -3.63 7.53
CA GLU A 165 38.13 -2.71 8.27
C GLU A 165 37.12 -2.01 7.34
N GLU A 166 37.58 -1.51 6.20
CA GLU A 166 36.74 -0.87 5.18
C GLU A 166 35.67 -1.85 4.66
N ARG A 167 36.09 -3.08 4.33
CA ARG A 167 35.18 -4.16 3.93
C ARG A 167 34.16 -4.49 5.00
N SER A 168 34.60 -4.63 6.26
CA SER A 168 33.71 -4.93 7.39
C SER A 168 32.65 -3.83 7.58
N SER A 169 33.07 -2.56 7.49
CA SER A 169 32.17 -1.40 7.54
C SER A 169 31.17 -1.39 6.38
N CYS A 170 31.62 -1.64 5.15
CA CYS A 170 30.76 -1.72 3.97
C CYS A 170 29.73 -2.85 4.11
N LEU A 171 30.16 -4.05 4.52
CA LEU A 171 29.27 -5.18 4.80
C LEU A 171 28.23 -4.85 5.87
N ALA A 172 28.63 -4.20 6.97
CA ALA A 172 27.70 -3.80 8.02
C ALA A 172 26.62 -2.82 7.49
N LYS A 173 27.00 -1.87 6.64
CA LYS A 173 26.05 -0.96 5.97
C LYS A 173 25.10 -1.72 5.04
N LEU A 174 25.63 -2.65 4.24
CA LEU A 174 24.85 -3.48 3.31
C LEU A 174 23.82 -4.34 4.05
N TRP A 175 24.25 -5.03 5.11
CA TRP A 175 23.37 -5.83 5.98
C TRP A 175 22.26 -4.98 6.60
N LYS A 176 22.60 -3.80 7.11
CA LYS A 176 21.61 -2.86 7.65
C LYS A 176 20.58 -2.47 6.58
N GLN A 177 21.04 -2.13 5.37
CA GLN A 177 20.14 -1.70 4.30
C GLN A 177 19.20 -2.83 3.84
N ILE A 178 19.72 -4.05 3.67
CA ILE A 178 18.92 -5.25 3.34
C ILE A 178 17.83 -5.46 4.39
N ARG A 179 18.18 -5.40 5.68
CA ARG A 179 17.23 -5.56 6.79
C ARG A 179 16.12 -4.50 6.77
N LEU A 180 16.46 -3.24 6.48
CA LEU A 180 15.49 -2.15 6.40
C LEU A 180 14.51 -2.35 5.23
N ASP A 181 14.99 -2.84 4.09
CA ASP A 181 14.15 -3.16 2.94
C ASP A 181 13.24 -4.37 3.21
N GLU A 182 13.75 -5.41 3.87
CA GLU A 182 12.95 -6.57 4.28
C GLU A 182 11.81 -6.16 5.21
N GLN A 183 12.10 -5.38 6.26
CA GLN A 183 11.09 -4.84 7.18
C GLN A 183 10.01 -4.02 6.45
N LYS A 184 10.44 -3.18 5.50
CA LYS A 184 9.54 -2.39 4.65
C LYS A 184 8.61 -3.29 3.84
N TRP A 185 9.14 -4.29 3.14
CA TRP A 185 8.33 -5.19 2.31
C TRP A 185 7.41 -6.08 3.12
N LYS A 186 7.86 -6.55 4.29
CA LYS A 186 7.03 -7.26 5.28
C LYS A 186 5.86 -6.40 5.74
N GLN A 187 6.10 -5.13 6.06
CA GLN A 187 5.04 -4.22 6.50
C GLN A 187 4.04 -3.89 5.38
N ILE A 188 4.52 -3.63 4.16
CA ILE A 188 3.66 -3.28 3.02
C ILE A 188 2.80 -4.48 2.60
N SER A 189 3.38 -5.68 2.54
CA SER A 189 2.65 -6.90 2.17
C SER A 189 1.72 -7.42 3.28
N LYS A 190 1.99 -7.06 4.54
CA LYS A 190 1.33 -7.58 5.77
C LYS A 190 1.41 -9.12 5.91
N VAL A 191 2.46 -9.74 5.40
CA VAL A 191 2.70 -11.18 5.56
C VAL A 191 3.14 -11.48 7.00
N LYS A 192 2.44 -12.40 7.67
CA LYS A 192 2.73 -12.81 9.06
C LYS A 192 3.73 -13.96 9.15
N TRP A 193 3.64 -14.91 8.22
CA TRP A 193 4.42 -16.14 8.20
C TRP A 193 5.49 -16.04 7.12
N LEU A 194 6.59 -15.39 7.42
CA LEU A 194 7.81 -15.58 6.65
C LEU A 194 8.73 -16.42 7.53
N LYS A 195 8.88 -17.70 7.18
CA LYS A 195 9.99 -18.51 7.68
C LYS A 195 11.19 -18.14 6.82
N GLU A 196 12.10 -17.39 7.44
CA GLU A 196 13.53 -17.23 7.13
C GLU A 196 13.95 -16.89 5.69
N GLY A 197 14.49 -15.68 5.52
CA GLY A 197 15.71 -15.47 4.74
C GLY A 197 15.61 -15.36 3.22
N ASP A 198 14.43 -15.53 2.61
CA ASP A 198 14.35 -15.38 1.14
C ASP A 198 14.36 -13.90 0.73
N ARG A 199 15.38 -13.52 -0.05
CA ARG A 199 15.54 -12.21 -0.71
C ARG A 199 14.51 -11.94 -1.79
N ASN A 200 13.50 -12.81 -1.95
CA ASN A 200 12.48 -12.72 -2.98
C ASN A 200 11.55 -11.51 -2.79
N SER A 201 12.08 -10.33 -3.09
CA SER A 201 11.35 -9.07 -3.20
C SER A 201 10.17 -9.21 -4.15
N ARG A 202 10.31 -10.00 -5.24
CA ARG A 202 9.26 -10.24 -6.23
C ARG A 202 8.01 -10.83 -5.60
N TYR A 203 8.14 -11.78 -4.68
CA TYR A 203 7.01 -12.31 -3.91
C TYR A 203 6.27 -11.22 -3.13
N PHE A 204 7.01 -10.39 -2.36
CA PHE A 204 6.40 -9.30 -1.60
C PHE A 204 5.80 -8.21 -2.48
N HIS A 205 6.42 -7.91 -3.62
CA HIS A 205 5.91 -6.98 -4.62
C HIS A 205 4.58 -7.49 -5.19
N THR A 206 4.53 -8.75 -5.60
CA THR A 206 3.32 -9.41 -6.10
C THR A 206 2.20 -9.38 -5.06
N LEU A 207 2.47 -9.77 -3.81
CA LEU A 207 1.48 -9.72 -2.73
C LEU A 207 1.02 -8.30 -2.41
N SER A 208 1.94 -7.33 -2.43
CA SER A 208 1.61 -5.93 -2.19
C SER A 208 0.70 -5.38 -3.29
N ASN A 209 0.96 -5.72 -4.56
CA ASN A 209 0.13 -5.33 -5.69
C ASN A 209 -1.23 -6.04 -5.64
N LEU A 210 -1.26 -7.34 -5.36
CA LEU A 210 -2.49 -8.10 -5.14
C LEU A 210 -3.33 -7.48 -4.03
N ARG A 211 -2.72 -7.16 -2.89
CA ARG A 211 -3.41 -6.50 -1.77
C ARG A 211 -3.96 -5.14 -2.18
N LYS A 212 -3.21 -4.33 -2.91
CA LYS A 212 -3.70 -3.05 -3.44
C LYS A 212 -4.90 -3.26 -4.35
N LYS A 213 -4.89 -4.31 -5.18
CA LYS A 213 -5.99 -4.66 -6.08
C LYS A 213 -7.24 -5.12 -5.36
N ILE A 214 -7.10 -6.03 -4.39
CA ILE A 214 -8.24 -6.52 -3.60
C ILE A 214 -8.89 -5.37 -2.81
N ASN A 215 -8.08 -4.46 -2.27
CA ASN A 215 -8.57 -3.32 -1.50
C ASN A 215 -8.91 -2.09 -2.36
N PHE A 216 -8.81 -2.19 -3.68
CA PHE A 216 -9.13 -1.07 -4.56
C PHE A 216 -10.64 -0.84 -4.58
N ILE A 217 -11.04 0.41 -4.29
CA ILE A 217 -12.43 0.86 -4.38
C ILE A 217 -12.55 1.67 -5.66
N GLY A 218 -12.90 0.99 -6.75
CA GLY A 218 -13.10 1.63 -8.06
C GLY A 218 -14.46 2.31 -8.22
N GLU A 219 -15.45 1.88 -7.44
CA GLU A 219 -16.82 2.42 -7.50
C GLU A 219 -17.50 2.33 -6.13
N LEU A 220 -18.47 3.21 -5.90
CA LEU A 220 -19.27 3.26 -4.68
C LEU A 220 -20.74 3.48 -5.03
N SER A 221 -21.65 2.75 -4.39
CA SER A 221 -23.09 3.00 -4.50
C SER A 221 -23.50 4.03 -3.44
N ILE A 222 -24.00 5.18 -3.88
CA ILE A 222 -24.45 6.28 -3.02
C ILE A 222 -25.91 6.57 -3.40
N GLY A 223 -26.86 6.29 -2.50
CA GLY A 223 -28.29 6.52 -2.75
C GLY A 223 -28.83 5.80 -3.99
N GLY A 224 -28.35 4.58 -4.26
CA GLY A 224 -28.74 3.78 -5.43
C GLY A 224 -28.04 4.15 -6.74
N ARG A 225 -27.21 5.20 -6.78
CA ARG A 225 -26.39 5.56 -7.94
C ARG A 225 -24.97 5.05 -7.77
N VAL A 226 -24.44 4.42 -8.82
CA VAL A 226 -23.05 3.96 -8.84
C VAL A 226 -22.15 5.11 -9.30
N CYS A 227 -21.26 5.55 -8.41
CA CYS A 227 -20.26 6.57 -8.70
C CYS A 227 -18.91 5.92 -8.99
N CYS A 228 -18.34 6.22 -10.15
CA CYS A 228 -17.05 5.68 -10.60
C CYS A 228 -15.97 6.77 -10.75
N ALA A 229 -16.38 8.04 -10.85
CA ALA A 229 -15.43 9.14 -10.97
C ALA A 229 -14.77 9.41 -9.61
N PRO A 230 -13.44 9.59 -9.52
CA PRO A 230 -12.74 9.82 -8.26
C PRO A 230 -13.30 10.97 -7.44
N ALA A 231 -13.72 12.06 -8.09
CA ALA A 231 -14.32 13.21 -7.41
C ALA A 231 -15.63 12.84 -6.71
N GLN A 232 -16.50 12.09 -7.39
CA GLN A 232 -17.78 11.64 -6.84
C GLN A 232 -17.59 10.65 -5.70
N VAL A 233 -16.69 9.67 -5.85
CA VAL A 233 -16.38 8.69 -4.79
C VAL A 233 -15.82 9.41 -3.56
N LYS A 234 -14.92 10.38 -3.74
CA LYS A 234 -14.37 11.18 -2.64
C LYS A 234 -15.44 11.99 -1.93
N GLU A 235 -16.28 12.70 -2.68
CA GLU A 235 -17.36 13.49 -2.09
C GLU A 235 -18.34 12.61 -1.34
N GLY A 236 -18.68 11.44 -1.89
CA GLY A 236 -19.53 10.46 -1.21
C GLY A 236 -18.96 9.98 0.12
N VAL A 237 -17.69 9.57 0.13
CA VAL A 237 -16.99 9.15 1.36
C VAL A 237 -16.89 10.30 2.36
N HIS A 238 -16.52 11.50 1.90
CA HIS A 238 -16.44 12.71 2.72
C HIS A 238 -17.79 13.06 3.35
N SER A 239 -18.84 13.12 2.54
CA SER A 239 -20.21 13.39 2.98
C SER A 239 -20.71 12.35 3.99
N PHE A 240 -20.46 11.07 3.73
CA PHE A 240 -20.79 9.99 4.67
C PHE A 240 -20.13 10.20 6.03
N PHE A 241 -18.81 10.38 6.07
CA PHE A 241 -18.09 10.55 7.34
C PHE A 241 -18.37 11.89 8.01
N LYS A 242 -18.58 12.96 7.23
CA LYS A 242 -19.00 14.27 7.75
C LYS A 242 -20.31 14.12 8.50
N GLU A 243 -21.30 13.44 7.93
CA GLU A 243 -22.57 13.15 8.58
C GLU A 243 -22.40 12.20 9.77
N HIS A 244 -21.67 11.11 9.60
CA HIS A 244 -21.46 10.11 10.64
C HIS A 244 -20.79 10.68 11.89
N PHE A 245 -19.86 11.62 11.71
CA PHE A 245 -19.15 12.30 12.80
C PHE A 245 -19.77 13.65 13.19
N LYS A 246 -20.90 14.07 12.59
CA LYS A 246 -21.70 15.16 13.17
C LYS A 246 -22.09 14.73 14.58
N ARG A 247 -21.97 15.67 15.53
CA ARG A 247 -22.38 15.43 16.92
C ARG A 247 -23.85 15.01 16.91
N ARG A 248 -24.11 13.76 17.22
CA ARG A 248 -25.39 13.36 17.81
C ARG A 248 -25.40 13.95 19.21
N ASN A 249 -26.49 14.58 19.64
CA ASN A 249 -26.71 15.01 21.02
C ASN A 249 -26.82 13.76 21.91
N ILE A 250 -25.68 13.12 22.16
CA ILE A 250 -25.56 12.01 23.08
C ILE A 250 -25.02 12.65 24.36
N HIS A 251 -25.80 12.58 25.44
CA HIS A 251 -25.35 12.95 26.77
C HIS A 251 -24.10 12.13 27.08
N ARG A 252 -22.93 12.78 27.06
CA ARG A 252 -21.68 12.11 27.39
C ARG A 252 -21.61 12.02 28.91
N PRO A 253 -21.42 10.83 29.50
CA PRO A 253 -21.23 10.73 30.94
C PRO A 253 -20.05 11.62 31.32
N GLN A 254 -20.27 12.52 32.27
CA GLN A 254 -19.19 13.28 32.88
C GLN A 254 -18.35 12.28 33.69
N MET A 255 -17.07 12.17 33.36
CA MET A 255 -16.13 11.37 34.16
C MET A 255 -15.62 12.27 35.30
N PRO A 256 -16.01 12.03 36.56
CA PRO A 256 -15.75 12.96 37.67
C PRO A 256 -14.27 13.13 38.05
N TRP A 257 -13.35 12.34 37.47
CA TRP A 257 -11.91 12.37 37.78
C TRP A 257 -11.04 13.12 36.75
N LEU A 258 -11.63 13.96 35.89
CA LEU A 258 -10.92 14.78 34.90
C LEU A 258 -10.98 16.29 35.21
N VAL A 259 -11.09 16.65 36.49
CA VAL A 259 -10.93 18.03 36.99
C VAL A 259 -9.53 18.19 37.55
#